data_AF-A0A2E5JCR7-F1
#
_entry.id   AF-A0A2E5JCR7-F1
#
_cell.length_a   1.000
_cell.length_b   1.000
_cell.length_c   1.000
_cell.angle_alpha   90.00
_cell.angle_beta   90.00
_cell.angle_gamma   90.00
#
_symmetry.space_group_name_H-M   'P 1'
#
loop_
_entity.id
_entity.type
_entity.pdbx_description
1 polymer ?
#
loop_
_entity_poly.entity_id
_entity_poly.type
_entity_poly.pdbx_seq_one_letter_code
_entity_poly.pdbx_strand_id
1 'polypeptide(L)' 'MNSKKLKKGFFKLGTFIILCFTSPVVVFQAFKNQEHPFFWPVLLIGIALCIMAIIYGFWAIKILLNALLGERKN' A
#
# COMPACT_ATOMS: atom_id res chain seq x y z
N MET A 1 6.34 -12.97 21.24
CA MET A 1 6.29 -12.94 19.76
C MET A 1 5.09 -13.74 19.26
N ASN A 2 4.18 -13.14 18.50
CA ASN A 2 3.01 -13.84 17.94
C ASN A 2 3.24 -14.17 16.46
N SER A 3 3.61 -15.41 16.17
CA SER A 3 3.99 -15.85 14.81
C SER A 3 2.87 -15.73 13.77
N LYS A 4 1.59 -15.84 14.18
CA LYS A 4 0.44 -15.66 13.28
C LYS A 4 0.29 -14.19 12.87
N LYS A 5 0.38 -13.27 13.83
CA LYS A 5 0.35 -11.82 13.57
C LYS A 5 1.57 -11.38 12.75
N LEU A 6 2.73 -11.98 13.01
CA LEU A 6 3.97 -11.70 12.27
C LEU A 6 3.84 -12.06 10.78
N LYS A 7 3.39 -13.28 10.46
CA LYS A 7 3.12 -13.68 9.06
C LYS A 7 2.14 -12.74 8.38
N LYS A 8 1.04 -12.37 9.06
CA LYS A 8 0.05 -11.41 8.54
C LYS A 8 0.66 -10.03 8.27
N GLY A 9 1.53 -9.56 9.16
CA GLY A 9 2.28 -8.31 9.00
C GLY A 9 3.18 -8.32 7.78
N PHE A 10 3.95 -9.40 7.59
CA PHE A 10 4.81 -9.57 6.40
C PHE A 10 4.01 -9.62 5.10
N PHE A 11 2.89 -10.34 5.04
CA PHE A 11 2.04 -10.35 3.85
C PHE A 11 1.52 -8.94 3.51
N LYS A 12 1.06 -8.19 4.51
CA LYS A 12 0.62 -6.80 4.30
C LYS A 12 1.77 -5.88 3.90
N LEU A 13 2.97 -6.08 4.43
CA LEU A 13 4.16 -5.35 4.04
C LEU A 13 4.55 -5.63 2.58
N GLY A 14 4.46 -6.89 2.13
CA GLY A 14 4.64 -7.26 0.73
C GLY A 14 3.65 -6.54 -0.19
N THR A 15 2.36 -6.51 0.19
CA THR A 15 1.34 -5.75 -0.55
C THR A 15 1.65 -4.25 -0.59
N PHE A 16 2.08 -3.68 0.53
CA PHE A 16 2.50 -2.27 0.60
C PHE A 16 3.65 -1.98 -0.37
N ILE A 17 4.70 -2.81 -0.37
CA ILE A 17 5.86 -2.65 -1.25
C ILE A 17 5.43 -2.69 -2.72
N ILE A 18 4.60 -3.66 -3.11
CA ILE A 18 4.08 -3.74 -4.48
C ILE A 18 3.32 -2.47 -4.85
N LEU A 19 2.45 -1.97 -3.96
CA LEU A 19 1.71 -0.73 -4.18
C LEU A 19 2.64 0.48 -4.35
N CYS A 20 3.74 0.58 -3.59
CA CYS A 20 4.71 1.68 -3.71
C CYS A 20 5.38 1.76 -5.08
N PHE A 21 5.48 0.65 -5.83
CA PHE A 21 6.01 0.66 -7.19
C PHE A 21 4.90 0.77 -8.23
N THR A 22 3.80 0.07 -8.06
CA THR A 22 2.69 0.08 -9.03
C THR A 22 1.98 1.43 -9.05
N SER A 23 1.74 2.06 -7.90
CA SER A 23 0.97 3.31 -7.85
C SER A 23 1.66 4.47 -8.59
N PRO A 24 2.97 4.75 -8.40
CA PRO A 24 3.63 5.84 -9.14
C PRO A 24 3.75 5.52 -10.62
N VAL A 25 3.94 4.25 -11.00
CA VAL A 25 3.98 3.84 -12.40
C VAL A 25 2.63 4.11 -13.09
N VAL A 26 1.51 3.77 -12.46
CA VAL A 26 0.18 4.05 -13.03
C VAL A 26 -0.07 5.56 -13.18
N VAL A 27 0.29 6.35 -12.17
CA VAL A 27 0.16 7.82 -12.23
C VAL A 27 1.05 8.40 -13.33
N PHE A 28 2.30 7.93 -13.45
CA PHE A 28 3.23 8.35 -14.50
C PHE A 28 2.68 8.02 -15.89
N GLN A 29 2.12 6.83 -16.07
CA GLN A 29 1.51 6.45 -17.34
C GLN A 29 0.28 7.31 -17.68
N ALA A 30 -0.55 7.69 -16.69
CA ALA A 30 -1.63 8.63 -16.94
C ALA A 30 -1.09 9.97 -17.46
N PHE A 31 -0.09 10.57 -16.78
CA PHE A 31 0.49 11.84 -17.21
C PHE A 31 1.24 11.76 -18.55
N LYS A 32 1.75 10.60 -18.95
CA LYS A 32 2.32 10.41 -20.29
C LYS A 32 1.26 10.36 -21.41
N ASN A 33 0.00 10.09 -21.07
CA ASN A 33 -1.08 9.87 -22.03
C ASN A 33 -2.24 10.86 -21.81
N GLN A 34 -1.94 12.15 -21.62
CA GLN A 34 -2.93 13.20 -21.32
C GLN A 34 -3.99 13.36 -22.41
N GLU A 35 -3.63 13.18 -23.68
CA GLU A 35 -4.54 13.29 -24.83
C GLU A 35 -5.44 12.05 -25.00
N HIS A 36 -5.19 10.97 -24.25
CA HIS A 36 -5.95 9.73 -24.38
C HIS A 36 -7.31 9.84 -23.65
N PRO A 37 -8.42 9.35 -24.23
CA PRO A 37 -9.74 9.37 -23.58
C PRO A 37 -9.79 8.73 -22.18
N PHE A 38 -8.85 7.83 -21.88
CA PHE A 38 -8.72 7.18 -20.58
C PHE A 38 -7.78 7.88 -19.58
N PHE A 39 -7.32 9.09 -19.86
CA PHE A 39 -6.47 9.87 -18.94
C PHE A 39 -7.06 9.94 -17.52
N TRP A 40 -8.30 10.45 -17.41
CA TRP A 40 -8.98 10.61 -16.12
C TRP A 40 -9.22 9.29 -15.39
N PRO A 41 -9.76 8.23 -16.03
CA PRO A 41 -9.87 6.90 -15.43
C PRO A 41 -8.56 6.36 -14.86
N VAL A 42 -7.47 6.40 -15.64
CA VAL A 42 -6.17 5.84 -15.23
C VAL A 42 -5.56 6.68 -14.11
N LEU A 43 -5.67 8.01 -14.17
CA LEU A 43 -5.20 8.91 -13.12
C LEU A 43 -5.92 8.64 -11.79
N LEU A 44 -7.25 8.47 -11.82
CA LEU A 44 -8.05 8.17 -10.63
C LEU A 44 -7.64 6.82 -10.01
N ILE A 45 -7.40 5.80 -10.83
CA ILE A 45 -6.88 4.50 -10.36
C ILE A 45 -5.51 4.68 -9.70
N GLY A 46 -4.60 5.45 -10.31
CA GLY A 46 -3.28 5.73 -9.74
C GLY A 46 -3.36 6.41 -8.37
N ILE A 47 -4.22 7.42 -8.23
CA ILE A 47 -4.46 8.12 -6.96
C ILE A 47 -5.05 7.17 -5.91
N ALA A 48 -6.03 6.35 -6.28
CA ALA A 48 -6.61 5.36 -5.37
C ALA A 48 -5.56 4.35 -4.88
N LEU A 49 -4.68 3.88 -5.78
CA LEU A 49 -3.58 2.98 -5.42
C LEU A 49 -2.58 3.66 -4.47
N CYS A 50 -2.29 4.95 -4.64
CA CYS A 50 -1.44 5.71 -3.71
C CYS A 50 -2.07 5.79 -2.30
N ILE A 51 -3.38 6.07 -2.21
CA ILE A 51 -4.09 6.09 -0.92
C ILE A 51 -4.04 4.70 -0.27
N MET A 52 -4.28 3.64 -1.05
CA MET A 52 -4.17 2.27 -0.55
C MET A 52 -2.75 1.94 -0.05
N ALA A 53 -1.70 2.40 -0.74
CA ALA A 53 -0.32 2.20 -0.32
C ALA A 53 -0.10 2.79 1.09
N ILE A 54 -0.53 4.04 1.31
CA ILE A 54 -0.39 4.71 2.61
C ILE A 54 -1.11 3.92 3.71
N ILE A 55 -2.36 3.50 3.47
CA ILE A 55 -3.14 2.72 4.44
C ILE A 55 -2.45 1.39 4.78
N TYR A 56 -1.99 0.66 3.76
CA TYR A 56 -1.30 -0.61 3.94
C TYR A 56 0.04 -0.45 4.66
N GLY A 57 0.78 0.63 4.42
CA GLY A 57 2.02 0.94 5.12
C GLY A 57 1.81 1.07 6.63
N PHE A 58 0.86 1.92 7.05
CA PHE A 58 0.54 2.08 8.48
C PHE A 58 0.02 0.78 9.10
N TRP A 59 -0.86 0.05 8.42
CA TRP A 59 -1.38 -1.22 8.92
C TRP A 59 -0.31 -2.31 9.03
N ALA A 60 0.57 -2.43 8.05
CA ALA A 60 1.66 -3.41 8.06
C ALA A 60 2.58 -3.16 9.25
N ILE A 61 3.03 -1.91 9.43
CA ILE A 61 3.89 -1.52 10.56
C ILE A 61 3.21 -1.80 11.90
N LYS A 62 1.94 -1.38 12.06
CA LYS A 62 1.19 -1.63 13.30
C LYS A 62 1.11 -3.12 13.65
N ILE A 63 0.83 -3.97 12.67
CA ILE A 63 0.72 -5.42 12.90
C ILE A 63 2.08 -6.03 13.23
N LEU A 64 3.14 -5.59 12.55
CA LEU A 64 4.51 -6.05 12.83
C LEU A 64 4.94 -5.66 14.24
N LEU A 65 4.74 -4.40 14.65
CA LEU A 65 5.04 -3.92 16.00
C LEU A 65 4.28 -4.72 17.06
N ASN A 66 2.96 -4.90 16.87
CA ASN A 66 2.15 -5.70 17.80
C ASN A 66 2.58 -7.17 17.86
N ALA A 67 3.10 -7.73 16.76
CA ALA A 67 3.56 -9.12 16.72
C ALA A 67 4.92 -9.32 17.42
N LEU A 68 5.82 -8.34 17.28
CA LEU A 68 7.17 -8.35 17.84
C LEU A 68 7.18 -7.94 19.32
N LEU A 69 6.58 -6.79 19.64
CA LEU A 69 6.66 -6.13 20.95
C LEU A 69 5.45 -6.44 21.85
N GLY A 70 4.41 -7.07 21.29
CA GLY A 70 3.13 -7.25 21.99
C GLY A 70 2.18 -6.08 21.77
N GLU A 71 0.91 -6.27 22.11
CA GLU A 71 -0.11 -5.21 21.96
C GLU A 71 0.03 -4.19 23.09
N ARG A 72 -0.19 -2.90 22.78
CA ARG A 72 -0.34 -1.89 23.82
C ARG A 72 -1.52 -2.28 24.71
N LYS A 73 -1.22 -2.64 25.96
CA LYS A 73 -2.20 -2.65 27.05
C LYS A 73 -2.53 -1.18 27.32
N ASN A 74 -3.74 -0.77 26.95
CA ASN A 74 -4.34 0.45 27.46
C ASN A 74 -4.76 0.24 28.91
#